data_AF-A0A7S3VGW8-F1
#
_entry.id   AF-A0A7S3VGW8-F1
#
_cell.length_a   1.000
_cell.length_b   1.000
_cell.length_c   1.000
_cell.angle_alpha   90.00
_cell.angle_beta   90.00
_cell.angle_gamma   90.00
#
_symmetry.space_group_name_H-M   'P 1'
#
loop_
_entity.id
_entity.type
_entity.pdbx_description
1 polymer ?
#
loop_
_entity_poly.entity_id
_entity_poly.type
_entity_poly.pdbx_seq_one_letter_code
_entity_poly.pdbx_strand_id
1 'polypeptide(L)'
;LILATILSCMYGGWLYVVVQQDRGEYYAQRFPGCVYTVPYSVATKHFGDGKCYGGNMNTLKCGFEGGDCINFNLEYPLCRGDDLLDVEEELANDVCNMAFANEGCEFDNNACCPLEY
;
A
#
# COMPACT_ATOMS: atom_id res chain seq x y z
N LEU A 1 -9.79 6.28 44.14
CA LEU A 1 -10.42 5.04 43.63
C LEU A 1 -11.09 5.26 42.26
N ILE A 2 -12.03 6.21 42.13
CA ILE A 2 -12.73 6.50 40.86
C ILE A 2 -11.78 6.88 39.70
N LEU A 3 -10.78 7.74 39.95
CA LEU A 3 -9.81 8.11 38.91
C LEU A 3 -8.96 6.91 38.46
N ALA A 4 -8.53 6.06 39.40
CA ALA A 4 -7.73 4.86 39.10
C ALA A 4 -8.54 3.83 38.29
N THR A 5 -9.84 3.68 38.58
CA THR A 5 -10.72 2.80 37.80
C THR A 5 -10.93 3.34 36.39
N ILE A 6 -11.14 4.66 36.24
CA ILE A 6 -11.29 5.28 34.91
C ILE A 6 -10.01 5.10 34.08
N LEU A 7 -8.84 5.42 34.65
CA LEU A 7 -7.55 5.26 33.97
C LEU A 7 -7.26 3.79 33.60
N SER A 8 -7.61 2.85 34.48
CA SER A 8 -7.47 1.42 34.18
C SER A 8 -8.36 0.98 33.01
N CYS A 9 -9.61 1.45 32.96
CA CYS A 9 -10.51 1.16 31.82
C CYS A 9 -10.01 1.79 30.52
N MET A 10 -9.53 3.04 30.56
CA MET A 10 -8.97 3.71 29.37
C MET A 10 -7.75 2.96 28.84
N TYR A 11 -6.83 2.56 29.72
CA TYR A 11 -5.65 1.79 29.34
C TYR A 11 -6.02 0.41 28.79
N GLY A 12 -6.96 -0.30 29.44
CA GLY A 12 -7.44 -1.58 28.94
C GLY A 12 -8.11 -1.48 27.57
N GLY A 13 -8.94 -0.46 27.36
CA GLY A 13 -9.56 -0.20 26.06
C GLY A 13 -8.54 0.16 24.99
N TRP A 14 -7.55 0.99 25.31
CA TRP A 14 -6.47 1.33 24.38
C TRP A 14 -5.61 0.10 24.02
N LEU A 15 -5.20 -0.70 25.02
CA LEU A 15 -4.47 -1.95 24.78
C LEU A 15 -5.25 -2.91 23.88
N TYR A 16 -6.56 -3.04 24.11
CA TYR A 16 -7.41 -3.86 23.26
C TYR A 16 -7.37 -3.38 21.81
N VAL A 17 -7.52 -2.07 21.56
CA VAL A 17 -7.45 -1.50 20.20
C VAL A 17 -6.08 -1.75 19.57
N VAL A 18 -4.99 -1.49 20.29
CA VAL A 18 -3.62 -1.68 19.79
C VAL A 18 -3.35 -3.13 19.40
N VAL A 19 -3.72 -4.09 20.23
CA VAL A 19 -3.53 -5.53 19.93
C VAL A 19 -4.31 -5.95 18.68
N GLN A 20 -5.52 -5.42 18.49
CA GLN A 20 -6.33 -5.71 17.31
C GLN A 20 -5.78 -5.04 16.03
N GLN A 21 -5.18 -3.85 16.15
CA GLN A 21 -4.47 -3.18 15.05
C GLN A 21 -3.20 -3.91 14.65
N ASP A 22 -2.38 -4.36 15.61
CA ASP A 22 -1.15 -5.12 15.38
C ASP A 22 -1.43 -6.48 14.71
N ARG A 23 -2.51 -7.16 15.12
CA ARG A 23 -3.00 -8.37 14.43
C ARG A 23 -3.72 -8.06 13.12
N GLY A 24 -3.97 -6.78 12.82
CA GLY A 24 -4.76 -6.24 11.70
C GLY A 24 -6.16 -6.85 11.54
N GLU A 25 -6.79 -7.22 12.64
CA GLU A 25 -8.19 -7.68 12.66
C GLU A 25 -9.14 -6.60 12.14
N TYR A 26 -8.90 -5.33 12.50
CA TYR A 26 -9.64 -4.21 11.95
C TYR A 26 -9.44 -4.05 10.43
N TYR A 27 -8.23 -4.34 9.95
CA TYR A 27 -7.92 -4.30 8.53
C TYR A 27 -8.72 -5.37 7.78
N ALA A 28 -8.68 -6.63 8.25
CA ALA A 28 -9.41 -7.74 7.65
C ALA A 28 -10.93 -7.51 7.65
N GLN A 29 -11.47 -6.87 8.68
CA GLN A 29 -12.89 -6.48 8.73
C GLN A 29 -13.24 -5.37 7.74
N ARG A 30 -12.32 -4.40 7.52
CA ARG A 30 -12.55 -3.28 6.60
C ARG A 30 -12.44 -3.69 5.13
N PHE A 31 -11.54 -4.62 4.82
CA PHE A 31 -11.26 -5.11 3.47
C PHE A 31 -11.41 -6.64 3.35
N PRO A 32 -12.60 -7.20 3.62
CA PRO A 32 -12.80 -8.66 3.69
C PRO A 32 -12.63 -9.38 2.34
N GLY A 33 -12.60 -8.64 1.24
CA GLY A 33 -12.37 -9.16 -0.11
C GLY A 33 -10.95 -8.92 -0.64
N CYS A 34 -10.07 -8.28 0.15
CA CYS A 34 -8.68 -8.10 -0.24
C CYS A 34 -7.96 -9.44 -0.12
N VAL A 35 -7.41 -9.92 -1.23
CA VAL A 35 -6.67 -11.18 -1.30
C VAL A 35 -5.21 -10.82 -1.56
N TYR A 36 -4.37 -10.98 -0.56
CA TYR A 36 -2.93 -10.75 -0.67
C TYR A 36 -2.19 -12.04 -0.98
N THR A 37 -1.15 -11.93 -1.81
CA THR A 37 -0.19 -13.00 -2.12
C THR A 37 1.13 -12.83 -1.36
N VAL A 38 1.30 -11.68 -0.70
CA VAL A 38 2.48 -11.30 0.09
C VAL A 38 2.31 -11.60 1.59
N PRO A 39 3.37 -11.68 2.40
CA PRO A 39 3.24 -11.90 3.84
C PRO A 39 2.40 -10.80 4.51
N TYR A 40 1.60 -11.18 5.50
CA TYR A 40 0.71 -10.26 6.20
C TYR A 40 1.43 -9.05 6.81
N SER A 41 2.63 -9.26 7.35
CA SER A 41 3.46 -8.19 7.92
C SER A 41 3.91 -7.15 6.88
N VAL A 42 4.01 -7.54 5.61
CA VAL A 42 4.33 -6.64 4.50
C VAL A 42 3.08 -5.87 4.11
N ALA A 43 1.96 -6.58 3.92
CA ALA A 43 0.66 -5.98 3.63
C ALA A 43 0.27 -4.93 4.68
N THR A 44 0.36 -5.22 5.98
CA THR A 44 0.00 -4.25 7.03
C THR A 44 0.96 -3.08 7.15
N LYS A 45 2.22 -3.25 6.72
CA LYS A 45 3.23 -2.19 6.82
C LYS A 45 3.03 -1.13 5.74
N HIS A 46 2.72 -1.56 4.53
CA HIS A 46 2.63 -0.71 3.34
C HIS A 46 1.25 -0.12 3.10
N PHE A 47 0.25 -0.59 3.82
CA PHE A 47 -1.13 -0.21 3.56
C PHE A 47 -1.56 1.00 4.37
N GLY A 48 -1.95 2.08 3.69
CA GLY A 48 -2.31 3.33 4.34
C GLY A 48 -1.11 4.02 4.98
N ASP A 49 0.10 3.74 4.50
CA ASP A 49 1.33 4.42 4.95
C ASP A 49 1.61 5.70 4.15
N GLY A 50 0.81 5.96 3.10
CA GLY A 50 0.88 7.13 2.25
C GLY A 50 1.83 6.99 1.06
N LYS A 51 2.37 5.79 0.81
CA LYS A 51 3.18 5.46 -0.37
C LYS A 51 2.43 4.47 -1.25
N CYS A 52 2.56 4.61 -2.57
CA CYS A 52 1.90 3.69 -3.50
C CYS A 52 2.87 2.61 -3.94
N TYR A 53 2.63 1.35 -3.56
CA TYR A 53 3.42 0.21 -3.98
C TYR A 53 2.83 -0.48 -5.22
N GLY A 54 1.53 -0.45 -5.40
CA GLY A 54 0.88 -1.05 -6.56
C GLY A 54 0.58 -2.55 -6.39
N GLY A 55 0.82 -3.30 -7.45
CA GLY A 55 0.70 -4.76 -7.54
C GLY A 55 -0.66 -5.34 -7.15
N ASN A 56 -0.61 -6.37 -6.30
CA ASN A 56 -1.74 -7.18 -5.87
C ASN A 56 -2.60 -6.48 -4.80
N MET A 57 -2.02 -5.52 -4.07
CA MET A 57 -2.72 -4.73 -3.06
C MET A 57 -3.36 -3.47 -3.65
N ASN A 58 -2.90 -3.03 -4.82
CA ASN A 58 -3.52 -1.97 -5.60
C ASN A 58 -4.73 -2.45 -6.41
N THR A 59 -5.76 -2.91 -5.70
CA THR A 59 -7.03 -3.32 -6.29
C THR A 59 -8.20 -2.63 -5.60
N LEU A 60 -9.33 -2.53 -6.30
CA LEU A 60 -10.55 -1.96 -5.71
C LEU A 60 -10.98 -2.67 -4.42
N LYS A 61 -10.77 -3.99 -4.33
CA LYS A 61 -11.13 -4.79 -3.13
C LYS A 61 -10.23 -4.49 -1.93
N CYS A 62 -8.99 -4.14 -2.20
CA CYS A 62 -8.01 -3.67 -1.23
C CYS A 62 -8.02 -2.13 -1.12
N GLY A 63 -9.03 -1.45 -1.68
CA GLY A 63 -9.14 0.00 -1.61
C GLY A 63 -7.96 0.76 -2.22
N PHE A 64 -7.26 0.18 -3.20
CA PHE A 64 -6.04 0.75 -3.80
C PHE A 64 -4.98 1.04 -2.74
N GLU A 65 -4.56 -0.02 -2.02
CA GLU A 65 -3.63 0.06 -0.88
C GLU A 65 -4.08 1.00 0.23
N GLY A 66 -5.38 0.97 0.55
CA GLY A 66 -5.93 1.85 1.58
C GLY A 66 -6.13 3.29 1.13
N GLY A 67 -5.97 3.55 -0.16
CA GLY A 67 -6.15 4.84 -0.81
C GLY A 67 -4.84 5.43 -1.32
N ASP A 68 -3.71 4.84 -0.97
CA ASP A 68 -2.39 5.39 -1.28
C ASP A 68 -2.13 5.44 -2.79
N CYS A 69 -2.63 4.47 -3.55
CA CYS A 69 -2.46 4.42 -5.02
C CYS A 69 -3.56 5.10 -5.84
N ILE A 70 -4.46 5.89 -5.24
CA ILE A 70 -5.58 6.49 -6.01
C ILE A 70 -5.07 7.43 -7.09
N ASN A 71 -4.13 8.32 -6.77
CA ASN A 71 -3.61 9.30 -7.73
C ASN A 71 -2.78 8.60 -8.82
N PHE A 72 -1.89 7.70 -8.41
CA PHE A 72 -1.13 6.84 -9.32
C PHE A 72 -2.03 6.14 -10.35
N ASN A 73 -3.14 5.53 -9.93
CA ASN A 73 -4.06 4.85 -10.85
C ASN A 73 -4.80 5.79 -11.82
N LEU A 74 -4.94 7.08 -11.47
CA LEU A 74 -5.52 8.08 -12.36
C LEU A 74 -4.52 8.52 -13.44
N GLU A 75 -3.24 8.57 -13.09
CA GLU A 75 -2.16 8.99 -13.98
C GLU A 75 -1.70 7.83 -14.89
N TYR A 76 -1.47 6.65 -14.31
CA TYR A 76 -1.00 5.45 -15.00
C TYR A 76 -1.99 4.29 -14.90
N PRO A 77 -3.19 4.38 -15.52
CA PRO A 77 -4.28 3.41 -15.35
C PRO A 77 -3.95 1.99 -15.83
N LEU A 78 -2.89 1.82 -16.63
CA LEU A 78 -2.43 0.55 -17.16
C LEU A 78 -1.14 0.05 -16.47
N CYS A 79 -0.51 0.88 -15.63
CA CYS A 79 0.65 0.48 -14.86
C CYS A 79 0.18 -0.22 -13.59
N ARG A 80 0.65 -1.45 -13.37
CA ARG A 80 0.28 -2.19 -12.16
C ARG A 80 1.15 -1.84 -10.95
N GLY A 81 2.30 -1.22 -11.12
CA GLY A 81 3.27 -1.03 -10.05
C GLY A 81 4.00 -2.33 -9.66
N ASP A 82 4.69 -2.33 -8.52
CA ASP A 82 5.45 -3.46 -7.99
C ASP A 82 5.24 -3.58 -6.47
N ASP A 83 4.74 -4.74 -6.00
CA ASP A 83 4.31 -5.00 -4.60
C ASP A 83 5.29 -4.55 -3.48
N LEU A 84 6.54 -4.20 -3.80
CA LEU A 84 7.59 -3.89 -2.84
C LEU A 84 8.27 -2.51 -3.06
N LEU A 85 7.98 -1.82 -4.15
CA LEU A 85 8.62 -0.54 -4.50
C LEU A 85 7.59 0.58 -4.51
N ASP A 86 7.94 1.71 -3.89
CA ASP A 86 7.13 2.92 -3.97
C ASP A 86 7.16 3.45 -5.39
N VAL A 87 6.08 3.22 -6.13
CA VAL A 87 5.96 3.52 -7.55
C VAL A 87 6.03 5.02 -7.79
N GLU A 88 5.53 5.87 -6.89
CA GLU A 88 5.61 7.32 -7.09
C GLU A 88 7.04 7.86 -6.92
N GLU A 89 7.91 7.16 -6.18
CA GLU A 89 9.31 7.51 -5.98
C GLU A 89 10.22 6.91 -7.07
N GLU A 90 9.92 5.68 -7.49
CA GLU A 90 10.77 4.93 -8.41
C GLU A 90 10.38 5.10 -9.88
N LEU A 91 9.10 5.39 -10.17
CA LEU A 91 8.67 5.74 -11.51
C LEU A 91 9.12 7.17 -11.82
N ALA A 92 9.67 7.40 -13.00
CA ALA A 92 10.05 8.73 -13.48
C ALA A 92 11.20 9.42 -12.72
N ASN A 93 12.08 8.66 -12.08
CA ASN A 93 13.22 9.23 -11.33
C ASN A 93 14.50 9.43 -12.19
N ASP A 94 14.36 9.52 -13.52
CA ASP A 94 15.44 9.57 -14.52
C ASP A 94 16.42 8.36 -14.48
N VAL A 95 16.12 7.31 -13.71
CA VAL A 95 16.89 6.07 -13.64
C VAL A 95 16.04 4.94 -14.18
N CYS A 96 16.50 4.27 -15.23
CA CYS A 96 15.74 3.14 -15.78
C CYS A 96 15.55 2.01 -14.76
N ASN A 97 14.30 1.85 -14.31
CA ASN A 97 13.84 0.76 -13.49
C ASN A 97 13.10 -0.27 -14.35
N MET A 98 13.71 -1.44 -14.49
CA MET A 98 13.18 -2.53 -15.31
C MET A 98 11.83 -3.08 -14.82
N ALA A 99 11.44 -2.83 -13.56
CA ALA A 99 10.09 -3.17 -13.07
C ALA A 99 9.00 -2.35 -13.79
N PHE A 100 9.32 -1.12 -14.20
CA PHE A 100 8.42 -0.18 -14.87
C PHE A 100 8.71 -0.03 -16.38
N ALA A 101 9.65 -0.79 -16.93
CA ALA A 101 10.02 -0.78 -18.36
C ALA A 101 8.99 -1.48 -19.28
N ASN A 102 7.71 -1.19 -19.12
CA ASN A 102 6.63 -1.72 -19.94
C ASN A 102 5.71 -0.58 -20.42
N GLU A 103 4.97 -0.82 -21.51
CA GLU A 103 4.11 0.20 -22.13
C GLU A 103 3.04 0.75 -21.17
N GLY A 104 2.53 -0.08 -20.25
CA GLY A 104 1.52 0.36 -19.27
C GLY A 104 2.06 1.39 -18.28
N CYS A 105 3.36 1.37 -18.01
CA CYS A 105 4.09 2.31 -17.17
C CYS A 105 4.92 3.31 -18.01
N GLU A 106 4.58 3.48 -19.29
CA GLU A 106 5.24 4.40 -20.23
C GLU A 106 6.76 4.22 -20.29
N PHE A 107 7.23 2.97 -20.16
CA PHE A 107 8.65 2.63 -20.11
C PHE A 107 9.42 3.42 -19.04
N ASP A 108 8.87 3.39 -17.82
CA ASP A 108 9.38 4.13 -16.67
C ASP A 108 9.38 5.65 -16.92
N ASN A 109 8.25 6.16 -17.41
CA ASN A 109 8.10 7.54 -17.90
C ASN A 109 9.28 7.94 -18.81
N ASN A 110 9.56 7.10 -19.80
CA ASN A 110 10.64 7.23 -20.75
C ASN A 110 12.08 7.17 -20.18
N ALA A 111 12.29 6.86 -18.89
CA ALA A 111 13.63 6.64 -18.34
C ALA A 111 14.29 5.38 -18.91
N CYS A 112 13.49 4.36 -19.22
CA CYS A 112 13.93 3.17 -19.94
C CYS A 112 13.70 3.34 -21.44
N CYS A 113 14.52 4.16 -22.10
CA CYS A 113 14.46 4.33 -23.56
C CYS A 113 14.40 2.95 -24.26
N PRO A 114 13.37 2.66 -25.08
CA PRO A 114 13.49 1.57 -26.04
C PRO A 114 14.66 1.97 -26.94
N LEU A 115 15.66 1.10 -27.08
CA LEU A 115 16.81 1.32 -27.95
C LEU A 115 16.33 1.97 -29.26
N GLU A 116 16.67 3.24 -29.48
CA GLU A 116 16.43 3.88 -30.77
C GLU A 116 17.19 3.06 -31.81
N TYR A 117 16.46 2.43 -32.72
CA TYR A 117 17.00 1.68 -33.85
C TYR A 117 17.41 2.64 -34.98
#